data_AF-A0A2H9NPG3-F1
#
_entry.id   AF-A0A2H9NPG3-F1
#
_cell.length_a   1.000
_cell.length_b   1.000
_cell.length_c   1.000
_cell.angle_alpha   90.00
_cell.angle_beta   90.00
_cell.angle_gamma   90.00
#
_symmetry.space_group_name_H-M   'P 1'
#
loop_
_entity.id
_entity.type
_entity.pdbx_description
1 polymer ?
#
loop_
_entity_poly.entity_id
_entity_poly.type
_entity_poly.pdbx_seq_one_letter_code
_entity_poly.pdbx_strand_id
1 'polypeptide(L)'
;MNSPHPARLHLLAFVGLLLLSSLASASQPGMAVFYGDNPPWDELHAFDMVVVEPLHVPDPKPFANRRTALFAYVSLGEVDPDRPYAADIPDAWQLGKNAAWGSIVLDQAQHGWPDFFVDRVIKPLWDAGYRDFFLDTLDSYQFYAKTAGERSRQEAGLVTAIRALKQRYPQARLIFNRGFEILPQVHD
;
A
#
# COMPACT_ATOMS: atom_id res chain seq x y z
N MET A 1 59.13 25.93 -62.26
CA MET A 1 58.86 27.00 -61.28
C MET A 1 58.70 26.36 -59.91
N ASN A 2 59.61 26.73 -59.00
CA ASN A 2 59.71 26.56 -57.53
C ASN A 2 58.40 26.18 -56.80
N SER A 3 58.31 25.31 -55.78
CA SER A 3 59.17 25.03 -54.61
C SER A 3 58.75 23.71 -53.90
N PRO A 4 59.52 23.17 -52.92
CA PRO A 4 59.29 21.89 -52.24
C PRO A 4 58.77 21.97 -50.77
N HIS A 5 58.41 20.79 -50.21
CA HIS A 5 58.23 20.37 -48.78
C HIS A 5 56.94 20.79 -48.01
N PRO A 6 56.55 20.14 -46.86
CA PRO A 6 57.06 18.93 -46.16
C PRO A 6 55.96 17.91 -45.68
N ALA A 7 56.44 16.80 -45.10
CA ALA A 7 55.68 15.77 -44.37
C ALA A 7 54.94 16.29 -43.12
N ARG A 8 53.76 15.70 -42.80
CA ARG A 8 53.19 15.70 -41.45
C ARG A 8 52.49 14.37 -41.11
N LEU A 9 53.05 13.76 -40.07
CA LEU A 9 52.57 12.65 -39.26
C LEU A 9 51.16 12.97 -38.71
N HIS A 10 50.13 12.21 -39.09
CA HIS A 10 48.85 12.25 -38.38
C HIS A 10 48.78 11.09 -37.39
N LEU A 11 49.34 11.35 -36.21
CA LEU A 11 48.95 10.75 -34.94
C LEU A 11 47.45 11.05 -34.73
N LEU A 12 46.57 10.19 -35.24
CA LEU A 12 45.15 10.26 -34.90
C LEU A 12 45.00 9.71 -33.49
N ALA A 13 44.91 10.67 -32.59
CA ALA A 13 44.66 10.55 -31.17
C ALA A 13 43.61 9.48 -30.87
N PHE A 14 44.02 8.58 -29.98
CA PHE A 14 43.17 7.75 -29.15
C PHE A 14 42.29 8.69 -28.30
N VAL A 15 41.23 9.25 -28.88
CA VAL A 15 40.23 10.02 -28.12
C VAL A 15 39.45 8.98 -27.32
N GLY A 16 39.81 8.92 -26.05
CA GLY A 16 39.25 8.02 -25.06
C GLY A 16 37.74 8.01 -25.14
N LEU A 17 37.22 6.81 -25.35
CA LEU A 17 35.85 6.43 -25.12
C LEU A 17 35.53 6.68 -23.64
N LEU A 18 35.17 7.93 -23.30
CA LEU A 18 34.49 8.24 -22.05
C LEU A 18 33.10 7.64 -22.16
N LEU A 19 33.02 6.35 -21.84
CA LEU A 19 31.80 5.68 -21.40
C LEU A 19 31.32 6.43 -20.17
N LEU A 20 30.51 7.47 -20.40
CA LEU A 20 29.58 8.00 -19.43
C LEU A 20 28.54 6.91 -19.18
N SER A 21 28.92 5.93 -18.35
CA SER A 21 28.00 5.05 -17.65
C SER A 21 27.13 5.96 -16.79
N SER A 22 26.05 6.46 -17.37
CA SER A 22 24.95 7.05 -16.64
C SER A 22 24.36 5.90 -15.83
N LEU A 23 24.86 5.72 -14.61
CA LEU A 23 24.14 5.00 -13.58
C LEU A 23 22.84 5.78 -13.40
N ALA A 24 21.81 5.42 -14.16
CA ALA A 24 20.46 5.76 -13.83
C ALA A 24 20.17 5.07 -12.50
N SER A 25 20.48 5.74 -11.39
CA SER A 25 19.82 5.45 -10.13
C SER A 25 18.34 5.70 -10.39
N ALA A 26 17.58 4.64 -10.62
CA ALA A 26 16.13 4.73 -10.51
C ALA A 26 15.87 5.22 -9.08
N SER A 27 15.41 6.47 -8.93
CA SER A 27 15.02 6.95 -7.61
C SER A 27 13.89 6.03 -7.14
N GLN A 28 14.05 5.44 -5.96
CA GLN A 28 12.98 4.67 -5.36
C GLN A 28 11.77 5.60 -5.18
N PRO A 29 10.55 5.12 -5.48
CA PRO A 29 9.37 5.96 -5.38
C PRO A 29 9.19 6.43 -3.93
N GLY A 30 8.95 7.73 -3.76
CA GLY A 30 8.71 8.35 -2.47
C GLY A 30 7.30 8.08 -1.98
N MET A 31 7.16 7.71 -0.71
CA MET A 31 5.87 7.56 -0.04
C MET A 31 5.75 8.53 1.13
N ALA A 32 4.61 9.21 1.23
CA ALA A 32 4.20 9.96 2.41
C ALA A 32 2.97 9.30 3.08
N VAL A 33 2.85 9.45 4.39
CA VAL A 33 1.72 8.97 5.18
C VAL A 33 1.21 10.14 6.02
N PHE A 34 -0.09 10.44 5.92
CA PHE A 34 -0.71 11.53 6.64
C PHE A 34 -2.12 11.15 7.11
N TYR A 35 -2.28 10.91 8.42
CA TYR A 35 -3.57 10.54 9.02
C TYR A 35 -4.25 11.69 9.77
N GLY A 36 -3.63 12.87 9.82
CA GLY A 36 -4.23 14.04 10.46
C GLY A 36 -5.38 14.65 9.65
N ASP A 37 -6.03 15.64 10.24
CA ASP A 37 -6.98 16.50 9.53
C ASP A 37 -6.25 17.46 8.57
N ASN A 38 -6.97 17.93 7.54
CA ASN A 38 -6.51 18.93 6.59
C ASN A 38 -5.14 18.61 5.95
N PRO A 39 -5.05 17.58 5.07
CA PRO A 39 -3.78 17.20 4.47
C PRO A 39 -3.13 18.35 3.68
N PRO A 40 -1.82 18.60 3.85
CA PRO A 40 -1.08 19.63 3.12
C PRO A 40 -0.80 19.16 1.68
N TRP A 41 -1.80 19.30 0.80
CA TRP A 41 -1.78 18.66 -0.52
C TRP A 41 -0.65 19.12 -1.44
N ASP A 42 -0.25 20.39 -1.36
CA ASP A 42 0.84 20.94 -2.17
C ASP A 42 2.17 20.20 -1.87
N GLU A 43 2.43 19.91 -0.59
CA GLU A 43 3.59 19.15 -0.14
C GLU A 43 3.44 17.65 -0.42
N LEU A 44 2.25 17.09 -0.19
CA LEU A 44 2.00 15.66 -0.40
C LEU A 44 2.10 15.26 -1.87
N HIS A 45 1.78 16.16 -2.81
CA HIS A 45 1.95 15.93 -4.26
C HIS A 45 3.41 15.91 -4.73
N ALA A 46 4.38 16.14 -3.84
CA ALA A 46 5.80 15.91 -4.13
C ALA A 46 6.17 14.41 -4.11
N PHE A 47 5.31 13.55 -3.57
CA PHE A 47 5.54 12.10 -3.45
C PHE A 47 4.81 11.32 -4.55
N ASP A 48 5.37 10.15 -4.90
CA ASP A 48 4.76 9.23 -5.87
C ASP A 48 3.53 8.53 -5.28
N MET A 49 3.54 8.30 -3.96
CA MET A 49 2.46 7.64 -3.21
C MET A 49 2.15 8.42 -1.92
N VAL A 50 0.86 8.59 -1.63
CA VAL A 50 0.39 9.23 -0.40
C VAL A 50 -0.67 8.32 0.23
N VAL A 51 -0.49 7.97 1.50
CA VAL A 51 -1.50 7.25 2.29
C VAL A 51 -2.22 8.24 3.20
N VAL A 52 -3.56 8.25 3.16
CA VAL A 52 -4.39 9.12 4.00
C VAL A 52 -5.43 8.36 4.82
N GLU A 53 -5.88 8.97 5.91
CA GLU A 53 -7.06 8.53 6.65
C GLU A 53 -8.33 8.94 5.87
N PRO A 54 -9.12 7.99 5.33
CA PRO A 54 -10.28 8.31 4.50
C PRO A 54 -11.41 9.05 5.24
N LEU A 55 -11.49 8.99 6.58
CA LEU A 55 -12.45 9.81 7.34
C LEU A 55 -12.13 11.31 7.26
N HIS A 56 -10.84 11.67 7.10
CA HIS A 56 -10.42 13.06 6.91
C HIS A 56 -10.38 13.47 5.43
N VAL A 57 -10.50 12.50 4.50
CA VAL A 57 -10.51 12.70 3.04
C VAL A 57 -11.66 11.89 2.39
N PRO A 58 -12.93 12.21 2.68
CA PRO A 58 -14.06 11.40 2.21
C PRO A 58 -14.31 11.47 0.70
N ASP A 59 -13.85 12.53 0.02
CA ASP A 59 -13.84 12.63 -1.44
C ASP A 59 -12.39 12.80 -1.95
N PRO A 60 -11.77 11.75 -2.51
CA PRO A 60 -10.40 11.82 -3.02
C PRO A 60 -10.31 12.50 -4.40
N LYS A 61 -11.42 12.72 -5.12
CA LYS A 61 -11.40 13.17 -6.53
C LYS A 61 -10.71 14.53 -6.71
N PRO A 62 -10.89 15.54 -5.84
CA PRO A 62 -10.21 16.82 -5.97
C PRO A 62 -8.69 16.72 -5.85
N PHE A 63 -8.19 15.68 -5.18
CA PHE A 63 -6.76 15.47 -4.89
C PHE A 63 -6.10 14.46 -5.83
N ALA A 64 -6.88 13.87 -6.75
CA ALA A 64 -6.38 12.94 -7.75
C ALA A 64 -5.37 13.63 -8.67
N ASN A 65 -4.19 13.03 -8.79
CA ASN A 65 -3.08 13.54 -9.59
C ASN A 65 -2.50 12.40 -10.42
N ARG A 66 -2.08 12.67 -11.66
CA ARG A 66 -1.44 11.66 -12.52
C ARG A 66 -0.07 11.21 -11.99
N ARG A 67 0.59 12.03 -11.17
CA ARG A 67 1.92 11.76 -10.61
C ARG A 67 1.89 11.15 -9.21
N THR A 68 0.80 11.33 -8.46
CA THR A 68 0.68 10.88 -7.07
C THR A 68 -0.46 9.89 -6.94
N ALA A 69 -0.12 8.66 -6.58
CA ALA A 69 -1.08 7.64 -6.20
C ALA A 69 -1.62 7.91 -4.80
N LEU A 70 -2.94 7.96 -4.65
CA LEU A 70 -3.58 8.21 -3.37
C LEU A 70 -4.16 6.91 -2.81
N PHE A 71 -3.60 6.44 -1.70
CA PHE A 71 -4.00 5.25 -0.99
C PHE A 71 -4.88 5.61 0.22
N ALA A 72 -6.01 4.92 0.38
CA ALA A 72 -6.76 4.95 1.64
C ALA A 72 -6.13 3.99 2.66
N TYR A 73 -5.93 4.45 3.88
CA TYR A 73 -5.65 3.58 5.02
C TYR A 73 -6.85 2.68 5.31
N VAL A 74 -6.60 1.38 5.45
CA VAL A 74 -7.60 0.38 5.81
C VAL A 74 -6.98 -0.62 6.79
N SER A 75 -7.52 -0.69 8.00
CA SER A 75 -7.18 -1.75 8.95
C SER A 75 -7.95 -3.03 8.59
N LEU A 76 -7.24 -4.14 8.35
CA LEU A 76 -7.84 -5.44 8.00
C LEU A 76 -7.97 -6.35 9.23
N GLY A 77 -6.97 -6.36 10.12
CA GLY A 77 -6.96 -7.20 11.32
C GLY A 77 -7.69 -6.61 12.51
N GLU A 78 -7.98 -5.31 12.50
CA GLU A 78 -8.56 -4.58 13.61
C GLU A 78 -9.63 -3.57 13.16
N VAL A 79 -10.53 -3.22 14.07
CA VAL A 79 -11.46 -2.11 13.89
C VAL A 79 -11.27 -1.05 14.98
N ASP A 80 -11.18 0.20 14.55
CA ASP A 80 -11.30 1.35 15.45
C ASP A 80 -12.80 1.56 15.77
N PRO A 81 -13.21 1.69 17.05
CA PRO A 81 -14.61 1.91 17.43
C PRO A 81 -15.29 3.09 16.74
N ASP A 82 -14.55 4.11 16.29
CA ASP A 82 -15.10 5.29 15.62
C ASP A 82 -15.40 5.04 14.12
N ARG A 83 -15.05 3.86 13.59
CA ARG A 83 -15.39 3.50 12.21
C ARG A 83 -16.91 3.40 12.03
N PRO A 84 -17.49 3.97 10.96
CA PRO A 84 -18.94 3.90 10.72
C PRO A 84 -19.51 2.48 10.66
N TYR A 85 -18.69 1.49 10.26
CA TYR A 85 -19.07 0.08 10.16
C TYR A 85 -18.80 -0.71 11.45
N ALA A 86 -18.21 -0.12 12.49
CA ALA A 86 -17.79 -0.84 13.70
C ALA A 86 -18.98 -1.52 14.41
N ALA A 87 -20.12 -0.82 14.50
CA ALA A 87 -21.32 -1.32 15.14
C ALA A 87 -21.99 -2.49 14.40
N ASP A 88 -21.65 -2.72 13.13
CA ASP A 88 -22.17 -3.83 12.34
C ASP A 88 -21.37 -5.13 12.52
N ILE A 89 -20.21 -5.06 13.19
CA ILE A 89 -19.36 -6.22 13.43
C ILE A 89 -19.93 -7.01 14.62
N PRO A 90 -20.27 -8.31 14.45
CA PRO A 90 -20.74 -9.14 15.54
C PRO A 90 -19.71 -9.26 16.66
N ASP A 91 -20.15 -9.16 17.92
CA ASP A 91 -19.28 -9.34 19.09
C ASP A 91 -18.53 -10.68 19.07
N ALA A 92 -19.17 -11.73 18.54
CA ALA A 92 -18.57 -13.05 18.40
C ALA A 92 -17.37 -13.10 17.43
N TRP A 93 -17.16 -12.06 16.63
CA TRP A 93 -16.01 -11.93 15.72
C TRP A 93 -14.84 -11.20 16.36
N GLN A 94 -14.94 -10.75 17.60
CA GLN A 94 -13.89 -10.00 18.28
C GLN A 94 -13.01 -10.95 19.10
N LEU A 95 -11.69 -10.95 18.84
CA LEU A 95 -10.71 -11.70 19.64
C LEU A 95 -10.35 -10.96 20.93
N GLY A 96 -10.38 -9.63 20.91
CA GLY A 96 -10.13 -8.78 22.06
C GLY A 96 -9.68 -7.38 21.69
N LYS A 97 -9.03 -6.67 22.62
CA LYS A 97 -8.60 -5.28 22.45
C LYS A 97 -7.10 -5.15 22.25
N ASN A 98 -6.70 -4.27 21.34
CA ASN A 98 -5.34 -3.76 21.26
C ASN A 98 -5.26 -2.45 22.07
N ALA A 99 -4.84 -2.55 23.34
CA ALA A 99 -4.85 -1.42 24.26
C ALA A 99 -3.93 -0.25 23.85
N ALA A 100 -2.91 -0.51 23.03
CA ALA A 100 -2.00 0.54 22.56
C ALA A 100 -2.68 1.53 21.60
N TRP A 101 -3.70 1.07 20.88
CA TRP A 101 -4.40 1.84 19.85
C TRP A 101 -5.88 2.05 20.15
N GLY A 102 -6.42 1.42 21.20
CA GLY A 102 -7.84 1.50 21.52
C GLY A 102 -8.76 0.75 20.56
N SER A 103 -8.18 -0.03 19.63
CA SER A 103 -8.87 -0.83 18.62
C SER A 103 -9.26 -2.21 19.12
N ILE A 104 -10.11 -2.88 18.35
CA ILE A 104 -10.58 -4.24 18.59
C ILE A 104 -9.95 -5.15 17.52
N VAL A 105 -9.27 -6.22 17.97
CA VAL A 105 -8.70 -7.25 17.10
C VAL A 105 -9.79 -8.23 16.68
N LEU A 106 -9.89 -8.47 15.37
CA LEU A 106 -10.94 -9.27 14.77
C LEU A 106 -10.46 -10.68 14.44
N ASP A 107 -11.35 -11.66 14.62
CA ASP A 107 -11.16 -13.04 14.22
C ASP A 107 -11.31 -13.16 12.70
N GLN A 108 -10.18 -13.29 12.01
CA GLN A 108 -10.12 -13.37 10.56
C GLN A 108 -10.66 -14.71 10.04
N ALA A 109 -10.78 -15.73 10.90
CA ALA A 109 -11.27 -17.05 10.51
C ALA A 109 -12.81 -17.12 10.40
N GLN A 110 -13.52 -16.02 10.67
CA GLN A 110 -14.97 -15.95 10.55
C GLN A 110 -15.40 -16.01 9.08
N HIS A 111 -16.30 -16.94 8.75
CA HIS A 111 -16.73 -17.16 7.36
C HIS A 111 -17.35 -15.91 6.72
N GLY A 112 -18.03 -15.06 7.51
CA GLY A 112 -18.64 -13.82 7.02
C GLY A 112 -17.67 -12.65 6.87
N TRP A 113 -16.43 -12.76 7.37
CA TRP A 113 -15.48 -11.65 7.40
C TRP A 113 -15.08 -11.17 5.99
N PRO A 114 -14.74 -12.03 5.01
CA PRO A 114 -14.38 -11.58 3.67
C PRO A 114 -15.45 -10.71 2.99
N ASP A 115 -16.71 -11.15 3.04
CA ASP A 115 -17.82 -10.40 2.46
C ASP A 115 -18.06 -9.08 3.22
N PHE A 116 -18.02 -9.11 4.55
CA PHE A 116 -18.12 -7.90 5.37
C PHE A 116 -17.03 -6.89 5.03
N PHE A 117 -15.77 -7.33 4.96
CA PHE A 117 -14.63 -6.48 4.65
C PHE A 117 -14.80 -5.82 3.27
N VAL A 118 -15.17 -6.60 2.26
CA VAL A 118 -15.36 -6.09 0.90
C VAL A 118 -16.56 -5.13 0.80
N ASP A 119 -17.70 -5.47 1.42
CA ASP A 119 -18.95 -4.71 1.26
C ASP A 119 -19.08 -3.52 2.21
N ARG A 120 -18.59 -3.63 3.44
CA ARG A 120 -18.74 -2.58 4.47
C ARG A 120 -17.50 -1.69 4.59
N VAL A 121 -16.32 -2.20 4.28
CA VAL A 121 -15.05 -1.44 4.42
C VAL A 121 -14.58 -0.93 3.07
N ILE A 122 -14.40 -1.80 2.08
CA ILE A 122 -13.78 -1.42 0.79
C ILE A 122 -14.76 -0.71 -0.14
N LYS A 123 -15.97 -1.25 -0.31
CA LYS A 123 -16.95 -0.71 -1.27
C LYS A 123 -17.24 0.77 -1.07
N PRO A 124 -17.48 1.31 0.15
CA PRO A 124 -17.72 2.75 0.31
C PRO A 124 -16.54 3.61 -0.14
N LEU A 125 -15.30 3.17 0.12
CA LEU A 125 -14.08 3.88 -0.32
C LEU A 125 -13.93 3.83 -1.83
N TRP A 126 -14.22 2.67 -2.44
CA TRP A 126 -14.25 2.52 -3.89
C TRP A 126 -15.29 3.43 -4.54
N ASP A 127 -16.50 3.51 -3.98
CA ASP A 127 -17.58 4.36 -4.48
C ASP A 127 -17.23 5.86 -4.33
N ALA A 128 -16.51 6.23 -3.27
CA ALA A 128 -15.99 7.59 -3.07
C ALA A 128 -14.95 7.98 -4.14
N GLY A 129 -14.16 7.02 -4.62
CA GLY A 129 -13.21 7.22 -5.72
C GLY A 129 -11.82 6.64 -5.48
N TYR A 130 -11.55 6.05 -4.32
CA TYR A 130 -10.28 5.38 -4.05
C TYR A 130 -10.10 4.16 -4.94
N ARG A 131 -8.89 3.96 -5.43
CA ARG A 131 -8.51 2.77 -6.22
C ARG A 131 -7.34 2.01 -5.61
N ASP A 132 -6.74 2.58 -4.57
CA ASP A 132 -5.52 2.07 -3.96
C ASP A 132 -5.71 2.03 -2.43
N PHE A 133 -5.25 0.96 -1.80
CA PHE A 133 -5.47 0.71 -0.37
C PHE A 133 -4.18 0.31 0.33
N PHE A 134 -3.89 0.98 1.44
CA PHE A 134 -2.84 0.58 2.37
C PHE A 134 -3.49 -0.28 3.44
N LEU A 135 -3.23 -1.60 3.39
CA LEU A 135 -3.78 -2.56 4.33
C LEU A 135 -2.87 -2.67 5.55
N ASP A 136 -3.43 -2.41 6.72
CA ASP A 136 -2.75 -2.45 8.01
C ASP A 136 -3.29 -3.56 8.92
N THR A 137 -2.57 -3.81 10.01
CA THR A 137 -2.90 -4.77 11.08
C THR A 137 -2.96 -6.23 10.64
N LEU A 138 -2.23 -6.58 9.57
CA LEU A 138 -2.16 -7.95 9.03
C LEU A 138 -1.52 -8.97 9.99
N ASP A 139 -0.89 -8.53 11.09
CA ASP A 139 -0.24 -9.37 12.10
C ASP A 139 -0.91 -9.30 13.49
N SER A 140 -1.98 -8.53 13.66
CA SER A 140 -2.63 -8.33 14.98
C SER A 140 -3.22 -9.60 15.57
N TYR A 141 -3.58 -10.59 14.75
CA TYR A 141 -4.05 -11.89 15.23
C TYR A 141 -3.01 -12.58 16.14
N GLN A 142 -1.71 -12.24 16.02
CA GLN A 142 -0.66 -12.82 16.86
C GLN A 142 -0.81 -12.46 18.35
N PHE A 143 -1.54 -11.39 18.68
CA PHE A 143 -1.89 -11.07 20.07
C PHE A 143 -2.75 -12.15 20.73
N TYR A 144 -3.52 -12.92 19.97
CA TYR A 144 -4.50 -13.88 20.49
C TYR A 144 -4.24 -15.33 20.04
N ALA A 145 -3.75 -15.55 18.82
CA ALA A 145 -3.40 -16.88 18.32
C ALA A 145 -2.08 -17.39 18.92
N LYS A 146 -2.17 -18.36 19.85
CA LYS A 146 -1.01 -18.87 20.61
C LYS A 146 -0.43 -20.15 20.02
N THR A 147 -1.22 -20.89 19.26
CA THR A 147 -0.79 -22.12 18.59
C THR A 147 -0.58 -21.90 17.10
N ALA A 148 0.25 -22.73 16.47
CA ALA A 148 0.43 -22.72 15.02
C ALA A 148 -0.90 -22.96 14.26
N GLY A 149 -1.76 -23.83 14.80
CA GLY A 149 -3.07 -24.10 14.21
C GLY A 149 -4.02 -22.91 14.27
N GLU A 150 -4.00 -22.12 15.35
CA GLU A 150 -4.77 -20.87 15.42
C GLU A 150 -4.24 -19.84 14.44
N ARG A 151 -2.92 -19.63 14.38
CA ARG A 151 -2.29 -18.67 13.47
C ARG A 151 -2.59 -19.00 12.01
N SER A 152 -2.44 -20.27 11.63
CA SER A 152 -2.77 -20.74 10.28
C SER A 152 -4.24 -20.48 9.89
N ARG A 153 -5.19 -20.59 10.84
CA ARG A 153 -6.60 -20.24 10.58
C ARG A 153 -6.80 -18.74 10.35
N GLN A 154 -6.11 -17.90 11.11
CA GLN A 154 -6.17 -16.44 10.96
C GLN A 154 -5.54 -16.00 9.63
N GLU A 155 -4.37 -16.55 9.30
CA GLU A 155 -3.67 -16.34 8.02
C GLU A 155 -4.55 -16.73 6.83
N ALA A 156 -5.19 -17.91 6.88
CA ALA A 156 -6.12 -18.35 5.84
C ALA A 156 -7.33 -17.40 5.69
N GLY A 157 -7.82 -16.87 6.81
CA GLY A 157 -8.86 -15.84 6.85
C GLY A 157 -8.45 -14.54 6.15
N LEU A 158 -7.28 -14.00 6.50
CA LEU A 158 -6.69 -12.82 5.87
C LEU A 158 -6.53 -13.00 4.36
N VAL A 159 -5.98 -14.15 3.94
CA VAL A 159 -5.81 -14.50 2.51
C VAL A 159 -7.16 -14.51 1.80
N THR A 160 -8.21 -15.05 2.43
CA THR A 160 -9.55 -15.10 1.85
C THR A 160 -10.14 -13.71 1.68
N ALA A 161 -10.01 -12.83 2.69
CA ALA A 161 -10.49 -11.45 2.60
C ALA A 161 -9.77 -10.64 1.51
N ILE A 162 -8.44 -10.76 1.42
CA ILE A 162 -7.64 -10.07 0.39
C ILE A 162 -7.98 -10.58 -1.00
N ARG A 163 -8.15 -11.89 -1.19
CA ARG A 163 -8.57 -12.47 -2.47
C ARG A 163 -9.98 -12.03 -2.86
N ALA A 164 -10.91 -11.96 -1.91
CA ALA A 164 -12.25 -11.44 -2.16
C ALA A 164 -12.21 -9.97 -2.61
N LEU A 165 -11.38 -9.13 -1.97
CA LEU A 165 -11.13 -7.75 -2.42
C LEU A 165 -10.63 -7.74 -3.86
N LYS A 166 -9.55 -8.47 -4.17
CA LYS A 166 -8.95 -8.49 -5.52
C LYS A 166 -9.87 -9.09 -6.57
N GLN A 167 -10.71 -10.07 -6.22
CA GLN A 167 -11.72 -10.61 -7.12
C GLN A 167 -12.77 -9.57 -7.49
N ARG A 168 -13.25 -8.78 -6.51
CA ARG A 168 -14.26 -7.75 -6.77
C ARG A 168 -13.66 -6.49 -7.42
N TYR A 169 -12.45 -6.13 -7.04
CA TYR A 169 -11.73 -4.94 -7.49
C TYR A 169 -10.35 -5.33 -8.03
N PRO A 170 -10.28 -5.97 -9.22
CA PRO A 170 -9.02 -6.48 -9.76
C PRO A 170 -7.98 -5.38 -10.01
N GLN A 171 -8.44 -4.16 -10.28
CA GLN A 171 -7.58 -2.99 -10.50
C GLN A 171 -7.05 -2.37 -9.20
N ALA A 172 -7.52 -2.81 -8.03
CA ALA A 172 -7.08 -2.24 -6.77
C ALA A 172 -5.58 -2.52 -6.54
N ARG A 173 -4.79 -1.46 -6.31
CA ARG A 173 -3.40 -1.63 -5.85
C ARG A 173 -3.38 -1.69 -4.33
N LEU A 174 -2.60 -2.61 -3.80
CA LEU A 174 -2.51 -2.83 -2.36
C LEU A 174 -1.06 -2.62 -1.91
N ILE A 175 -0.89 -1.89 -0.82
CA ILE A 175 0.36 -1.85 -0.05
C ILE A 175 0.05 -2.49 1.30
N PHE A 176 0.91 -3.40 1.76
CA PHE A 176 0.73 -4.07 3.04
C PHE A 176 1.69 -3.50 4.07
N ASN A 177 1.18 -3.19 5.25
CA ASN A 177 2.02 -3.08 6.44
C ASN A 177 2.27 -4.48 6.98
N ARG A 178 3.49 -5.00 6.78
CA ARG A 178 3.90 -6.36 7.19
C ARG A 178 3.12 -7.44 6.44
N GLY A 179 2.44 -8.35 7.17
CA GLY A 179 1.74 -9.50 6.59
C GLY A 179 2.66 -10.52 5.92
N PHE A 180 3.89 -10.66 6.41
CA PHE A 180 4.92 -11.50 5.78
C PHE A 180 4.51 -12.97 5.66
N GLU A 181 3.73 -13.47 6.61
CA GLU A 181 3.26 -14.86 6.68
C GLU A 181 2.32 -15.21 5.51
N ILE A 182 1.55 -14.22 5.02
CA ILE A 182 0.58 -14.43 3.95
C ILE A 182 1.05 -13.92 2.59
N LEU A 183 2.07 -13.07 2.55
CA LEU A 183 2.53 -12.40 1.34
C LEU A 183 2.77 -13.37 0.15
N PRO A 184 3.39 -14.56 0.32
CA PRO A 184 3.56 -15.53 -0.78
C PRO A 184 2.26 -16.00 -1.44
N GLN A 185 1.10 -15.80 -0.80
CA GLN A 185 -0.19 -16.32 -1.25
C GLN A 185 -1.06 -15.25 -1.96
N VAL A 186 -0.68 -13.96 -1.86
CA VAL A 186 -1.51 -12.82 -2.26
C VAL A 186 -0.73 -11.67 -2.92
N HIS A 187 0.53 -11.88 -3.28
CA HIS A 187 1.37 -10.84 -3.91
C HIS A 187 1.24 -10.76 -5.44
N ASP A 188 0.57 -11.72 -6.06
CA ASP A 188 0.33 -11.80 -7.51
C ASP A 188 -0.88 -10.97 -7.97
#